data_AF-A0A3N9NFB7-F1
#
_entry.id   AF-A0A3N9NFB7-F1
#
_cell.length_a   1.000
_cell.length_b   1.000
_cell.length_c   1.000
_cell.angle_alpha   90.00
_cell.angle_beta   90.00
_cell.angle_gamma   90.00
#
_symmetry.space_group_name_H-M   'P 1'
#
loop_
_entity.id
_entity.type
_entity.pdbx_description
1 polymer ?
#
loop_
_entity_poly.entity_id
_entity_poly.type
_entity_poly.pdbx_seq_one_letter_code
_entity_poly.pdbx_strand_id
1 'polypeptide(L)'
;MASKKCDLDLIFENYPDHHSAIAALYGESACFRSLCEDYMNCLTFINTLESQMDSEQHDLEEFKCLLQDLKDELDERINAYDKDDY
;
A
#
# COMPACT_ATOMS: atom_id res chain seq x y z
N MET A 1 10.89 -19.22 -1.11
CA MET A 1 10.53 -17.83 -1.44
C MET A 1 9.05 -17.82 -1.83
N ALA A 2 8.15 -17.81 -0.85
CA ALA A 2 6.71 -17.87 -1.08
C ALA A 2 6.03 -17.00 -0.02
N SER A 3 5.97 -15.69 -0.28
CA SER A 3 5.14 -14.75 0.51
C SER A 3 4.64 -13.55 -0.28
N LYS A 4 5.12 -13.27 -1.50
CA LYS A 4 4.71 -12.07 -2.27
C LYS A 4 3.29 -12.10 -2.86
N LYS A 5 2.49 -13.16 -2.64
CA LYS A 5 1.12 -13.25 -3.17
C LYS A 5 0.10 -12.58 -2.25
N CYS A 6 0.13 -12.89 -0.96
CA CYS A 6 -0.82 -12.36 0.02
C CYS A 6 -0.73 -10.82 0.16
N ASP A 7 0.45 -10.29 -0.13
CA ASP A 7 0.78 -8.87 -0.05
C ASP A 7 -0.03 -8.01 -1.05
N LEU A 8 -0.23 -8.52 -2.26
CA LEU A 8 -1.00 -7.83 -3.29
C LEU A 8 -2.51 -8.00 -3.11
N ASP A 9 -2.96 -9.08 -2.48
CA ASP A 9 -4.38 -9.32 -2.23
C ASP A 9 -5.02 -8.17 -1.44
N LEU A 10 -4.34 -7.64 -0.40
CA LEU A 10 -4.81 -6.48 0.36
C LEU A 10 -4.94 -5.21 -0.49
N ILE A 11 -4.03 -5.01 -1.43
CA ILE A 11 -4.09 -3.85 -2.34
C ILE A 11 -5.23 -4.06 -3.35
N PHE A 12 -5.40 -5.27 -3.87
CA PHE A 12 -6.51 -5.63 -4.73
C PHE A 12 -7.87 -5.51 -4.04
N GLU A 13 -7.97 -5.79 -2.74
CA GLU A 13 -9.18 -5.57 -1.95
C GLU A 13 -9.53 -4.08 -1.82
N ASN A 14 -8.53 -3.20 -1.74
CA ASN A 14 -8.74 -1.75 -1.71
C ASN A 14 -9.06 -1.16 -3.09
N TYR A 15 -8.61 -1.82 -4.16
CA TYR A 15 -8.72 -1.33 -5.55
C TYR A 15 -9.33 -2.37 -6.50
N PRO A 16 -10.59 -2.79 -6.29
CA PRO A 16 -11.23 -3.84 -7.07
C PRO A 16 -11.25 -3.56 -8.59
N ASP A 17 -11.42 -2.30 -8.98
CA ASP A 17 -11.52 -1.89 -10.39
C ASP A 17 -10.15 -1.77 -11.09
N HIS A 18 -9.06 -1.62 -10.34
CA HIS A 18 -7.73 -1.36 -10.90
C HIS A 18 -6.77 -2.56 -10.85
N HIS A 19 -7.30 -3.79 -10.70
CA HIS A 19 -6.47 -5.01 -10.61
C HIS A 19 -5.49 -5.15 -11.77
N SER A 20 -5.92 -4.83 -12.99
CA SER A 20 -5.06 -4.93 -14.18
C SER A 20 -3.93 -3.90 -14.15
N ALA A 21 -4.23 -2.64 -13.80
CA ALA A 21 -3.26 -1.56 -13.69
C ALA A 21 -2.24 -1.84 -12.58
N ILE A 22 -2.71 -2.28 -11.40
CA ILE A 22 -1.85 -2.64 -10.27
C ILE A 22 -0.96 -3.83 -10.62
N ALA A 23 -1.50 -4.88 -11.26
CA ALA A 23 -0.71 -6.04 -11.67
C ALA A 23 0.37 -5.68 -12.71
N ALA A 24 0.04 -4.81 -13.66
CA ALA A 24 0.98 -4.31 -14.66
C ALA A 24 2.07 -3.42 -14.02
N LEU A 25 1.67 -2.40 -13.24
CA LEU A 25 2.58 -1.53 -12.49
C LEU A 25 3.49 -2.33 -11.55
N TYR A 26 2.99 -3.37 -10.88
CA TYR A 26 3.79 -4.22 -10.01
C TYR A 26 4.79 -5.07 -10.80
N GLY A 27 4.45 -5.51 -12.01
CA GLY A 27 5.36 -6.24 -12.89
C GLY A 27 6.42 -5.34 -13.52
N GLU A 28 6.04 -4.13 -13.91
CA GLU A 28 6.88 -3.21 -14.70
C GLU A 28 7.72 -2.27 -13.83
N SER A 29 7.16 -1.75 -12.74
CA SER A 29 7.78 -0.72 -11.90
C SER A 29 8.33 -1.30 -10.61
N ALA A 30 9.66 -1.30 -10.47
CA ALA A 30 10.32 -1.61 -9.20
C ALA A 30 9.95 -0.61 -8.10
N CYS A 31 9.77 0.67 -8.46
CA CYS A 31 9.36 1.72 -7.51
C CYS A 31 7.95 1.45 -6.97
N PHE A 32 7.01 1.02 -7.82
CA PHE A 32 5.65 0.68 -7.38
C PHE A 32 5.64 -0.54 -6.45
N ARG A 33 6.48 -1.55 -6.73
CA ARG A 33 6.64 -2.69 -5.82
C ARG A 33 7.12 -2.28 -4.44
N SER A 34 8.14 -1.43 -4.38
CA SER A 34 8.64 -0.91 -3.09
C SER A 34 7.57 -0.11 -2.36
N LEU A 35 6.79 0.72 -3.07
CA LEU A 35 5.68 1.47 -2.48
C LEU A 35 4.61 0.53 -1.87
N CYS A 36 4.27 -0.56 -2.57
CA CYS A 36 3.36 -1.57 -2.05
C CYS A 36 3.93 -2.23 -0.78
N GLU A 37 5.22 -2.57 -0.80
CA GLU A 37 5.93 -3.13 0.37
C GLU A 37 5.92 -2.15 1.56
N ASP A 38 6.17 -0.86 1.32
CA ASP A 38 6.15 0.19 2.34
C ASP A 38 4.75 0.39 2.93
N TYR A 39 3.70 0.42 2.09
CA TYR A 39 2.30 0.52 2.50
C TYR A 39 1.91 -0.60 3.47
N MET A 40 2.23 -1.86 3.13
CA MET A 40 1.88 -2.99 3.99
C MET A 40 2.70 -3.06 5.27
N ASN A 41 3.98 -2.71 5.20
CA ASN A 41 4.83 -2.62 6.38
C ASN A 41 4.25 -1.58 7.35
N CYS A 42 3.86 -0.41 6.83
CA CYS A 42 3.22 0.64 7.61
C CYS A 42 1.89 0.17 8.22
N LEU A 43 1.03 -0.49 7.43
CA LEU A 43 -0.25 -1.04 7.90
C LEU A 43 -0.06 -2.11 9.00
N THR A 44 0.92 -2.99 8.84
CA THR A 44 1.25 -4.03 9.82
C THR A 44 1.79 -3.41 11.10
N PHE A 45 2.63 -2.38 10.97
CA PHE A 45 3.18 -1.64 12.10
C PHE A 45 2.08 -0.93 12.89
N ILE A 46 1.16 -0.23 12.20
CA ILE A 46 -0.02 0.40 12.81
C ILE A 46 -0.86 -0.63 13.55
N ASN A 47 -1.23 -1.75 12.92
CA ASN A 47 -2.01 -2.81 13.60
C ASN A 47 -1.29 -3.35 14.84
N THR A 48 0.04 -3.49 14.77
CA THR A 48 0.88 -3.95 15.88
C THR A 48 0.94 -2.92 17.01
N LEU A 49 0.99 -1.63 16.68
CA LEU A 49 0.91 -0.53 17.64
C LEU A 49 -0.48 -0.41 18.26
N GLU A 50 -1.56 -0.53 17.47
CA GLU A 50 -2.94 -0.49 17.97
C GLU A 50 -3.23 -1.66 18.92
N SER A 51 -2.62 -2.82 18.68
CA SER A 51 -2.71 -3.97 19.59
C SER A 51 -1.88 -3.78 20.86
N GLN A 52 -0.90 -2.88 20.88
CA GLN A 52 -0.08 -2.55 22.05
C GLN A 52 -0.70 -1.33 22.76
N MET A 53 -1.71 -1.59 23.59
CA MET A 53 -2.65 -0.60 24.15
C MET A 53 -2.09 0.56 25.01
N ASP A 54 -0.77 0.72 25.23
CA ASP A 54 -0.31 1.46 26.42
C ASP A 54 0.85 2.48 26.29
N SER A 55 1.49 2.71 25.13
CA SER A 55 2.70 3.59 25.17
C SER A 55 2.98 4.53 23.99
N GLU A 56 2.51 4.27 22.78
CA GLU A 56 3.01 4.99 21.58
C GLU A 56 1.86 5.54 20.72
N GLN A 57 0.90 6.25 21.34
CA GLN A 57 -0.20 6.89 20.61
C GLN A 57 0.27 8.01 19.66
N HIS A 58 1.38 8.69 19.99
CA HIS A 58 1.96 9.72 19.12
C HIS A 58 2.53 9.10 17.85
N ASP A 59 3.33 8.04 18.00
CA ASP A 59 3.91 7.31 16.87
C ASP A 59 2.80 6.73 15.98
N LEU A 60 1.73 6.21 16.58
CA LEU A 60 0.58 5.70 15.84
C LEU A 60 -0.04 6.75 14.89
N GLU A 61 -0.17 8.00 15.34
CA GLU A 61 -0.76 9.07 14.53
C GLU A 61 0.18 9.47 13.37
N GLU A 62 1.50 9.50 13.61
CA GLU A 62 2.50 9.73 12.57
C GLU A 62 2.51 8.62 11.52
N PHE A 63 2.44 7.34 11.94
CA PHE A 63 2.35 6.22 11.01
C PHE A 63 1.03 6.23 10.24
N LYS A 64 -0.09 6.63 10.86
CA LYS A 64 -1.37 6.81 10.14
C LYS A 64 -1.30 7.89 9.08
N CYS A 65 -0.60 9.00 9.34
CA CYS A 65 -0.34 10.02 8.34
C CYS A 65 0.51 9.47 7.19
N LEU A 66 1.60 8.76 7.52
CA LEU A 66 2.44 8.11 6.52
C LEU A 66 1.67 7.09 5.66
N LEU A 67 0.79 6.29 6.27
CA LEU A 67 -0.06 5.34 5.56
C LEU A 67 -0.99 6.06 4.57
N GLN A 68 -1.52 7.22 4.96
CA GLN A 68 -2.34 8.04 4.08
C GLN A 68 -1.52 8.59 2.91
N ASP A 69 -0.32 9.12 3.15
CA ASP A 69 0.58 9.60 2.08
C ASP A 69 0.94 8.46 1.10
N LEU A 70 1.24 7.27 1.61
CA LEU A 70 1.52 6.09 0.78
C LEU A 70 0.31 5.66 -0.05
N LYS A 71 -0.90 5.78 0.52
CA LYS A 71 -2.15 5.49 -0.18
C LYS A 71 -2.41 6.51 -1.29
N ASP A 72 -2.21 7.79 -1.02
CA ASP A 72 -2.37 8.85 -2.01
C ASP A 72 -1.36 8.67 -3.17
N GLU A 73 -0.11 8.30 -2.87
CA GLU A 73 0.89 8.01 -3.92
C GLU A 73 0.54 6.75 -4.74
N LEU A 74 -0.05 5.72 -4.11
CA LEU A 74 -0.59 4.55 -4.82
C LEU A 74 -1.74 4.97 -5.75
N ASP A 75 -2.69 5.76 -5.23
CA ASP A 75 -3.83 6.28 -5.99
C ASP A 75 -3.37 7.09 -7.19
N GLU A 76 -2.42 8.00 -7.01
CA GLU A 76 -1.89 8.82 -8.10
C GLU A 76 -1.25 7.95 -9.19
N ARG A 77 -0.47 6.93 -8.81
CA ARG A 77 0.16 6.03 -9.79
C ARG A 77 -0.83 5.14 -10.52
N ILE A 78 -1.82 4.61 -9.80
CA ILE A 78 -2.86 3.75 -10.38
C ILE A 78 -3.72 4.57 -11.35
N ASN A 79 -4.18 5.75 -10.93
CA ASN A 79 -4.97 6.66 -11.77
C ASN A 79 -4.18 7.21 -12.97
N ALA A 80 -2.88 7.44 -12.82
CA ALA A 80 -2.03 7.85 -13.92
C ALA A 80 -1.91 6.75 -14.98
N TYR A 81 -1.78 5.49 -14.55
CA TYR A 81 -1.73 4.35 -15.46
C TYR A 81 -3.06 4.14 -16.22
N ASP A 82 -4.18 4.31 -15.53
CA ASP A 82 -5.52 4.21 -16.15
C ASP A 82 -5.77 5.31 -17.19
N LYS A 83 -5.21 6.50 -16.97
CA LYS A 83 -5.30 7.63 -17.92
C LYS A 83 -4.40 7.51 -19.15
N ASP A 84 -3.31 6.75 -19.08
CA ASP A 84 -2.40 6.54 -20.22
C ASP A 84 -2.93 5.49 -21.22
N ASP A 85 -3.98 4.73 -20.86
CA ASP A 85 -4.61 3.72 -21.74
C ASP A 85 -5.67 4.31 -22.72
N TYR A 86 -5.81 5.64 -22.80
CA TYR A 86 -6.78 6.35 -23.66
C TYR A 86 -6.18 7.20 -24.80
#